data_AF-A0A928J1E9-F1
#
_entry.id   AF-A0A928J1E9-F1
#
_cell.length_a   1.000
_cell.length_b   1.000
_cell.length_c   1.000
_cell.angle_alpha   90.00
_cell.angle_beta   90.00
_cell.angle_gamma   90.00
#
_symmetry.space_group_name_H-M   'P 1'
#
loop_
_entity.id
_entity.type
_entity.pdbx_description
1 polymer ?
#
loop_
_entity_poly.entity_id
_entity_poly.type
_entity_poly.pdbx_seq_one_letter_code
_entity_poly.pdbx_strand_id
1 'polypeptide(L)' 'VVGRIVFQHGPRAEESSLHGVLDTDLLEIVRDRLKAFNQGEYATRENALAITHIEEALLWMNKRVEDRAERGVLGTTQK' A
#
# COMPACT_ATOMS: atom_id res chain seq x y z
N VAL A 1 11.49 19.53 4.14
CA VAL A 1 10.46 18.80 3.35
C VAL A 1 11.20 17.83 2.44
N VAL A 2 10.91 16.53 2.50
CA VAL A 2 11.67 15.48 1.77
C VAL A 2 11.15 15.30 0.33
N GLY A 3 9.95 15.78 0.00
CA GLY A 3 9.40 15.79 -1.36
C GLY A 3 7.89 16.01 -1.37
N ARG A 4 7.31 16.18 -2.56
CA ARG A 4 5.85 16.18 -2.78
C ARG A 4 5.42 14.77 -3.18
N ILE A 5 4.46 14.20 -2.46
CA ILE A 5 3.83 12.93 -2.82
C ILE A 5 2.60 13.23 -3.69
N VAL A 6 2.52 12.61 -4.86
CA VAL A 6 1.37 12.70 -5.78
C VAL A 6 0.73 11.33 -5.86
N PHE A 7 -0.53 11.24 -5.44
CA PHE A 7 -1.29 9.99 -5.49
C PHE A 7 -1.84 9.71 -6.88
N GLN A 8 -2.02 8.43 -7.19
CA GLN A 8 -2.75 7.98 -8.36
C GLN A 8 -4.17 8.56 -8.34
N HIS A 9 -4.59 9.17 -9.45
CA HIS A 9 -5.95 9.66 -9.62
C HIS A 9 -6.58 9.00 -10.85
N GLY A 10 -7.58 8.16 -10.62
CA GLY A 10 -8.26 7.38 -11.67
C GLY A 10 -7.62 6.00 -11.94
N PRO A 11 -8.30 5.13 -12.71
CA PRO A 11 -7.80 3.79 -13.02
C PRO A 11 -6.52 3.82 -13.86
N ARG A 12 -5.54 2.97 -13.55
CA ARG A 12 -4.22 2.97 -14.24
C ARG A 12 -4.29 2.73 -15.76
N ALA A 13 -5.36 2.09 -16.25
CA ALA A 13 -5.53 1.80 -17.67
C ALA A 13 -6.26 2.91 -18.45
N GLU A 14 -6.76 3.95 -17.76
CA GLU A 14 -7.43 5.08 -18.41
C GLU A 14 -6.43 6.19 -18.77
N GLU A 15 -6.50 6.69 -19.99
CA GLU A 15 -5.59 7.72 -20.51
C GLU A 15 -5.71 9.05 -19.77
N SER A 16 -6.90 9.37 -19.23
CA SER A 16 -7.15 10.57 -18.43
C SER A 16 -6.64 10.46 -16.99
N SER A 17 -6.10 9.31 -16.57
CA SER A 17 -5.64 9.12 -15.20
C SER A 17 -4.30 9.80 -14.94
N LEU A 18 -4.17 10.38 -13.75
CA LEU A 18 -2.89 10.91 -13.28
C LEU A 18 -2.13 9.80 -12.56
N HIS A 19 -0.98 9.43 -13.10
CA HIS A 19 -0.10 8.44 -12.49
C HIS A 19 0.52 8.97 -11.20
N GLY A 20 0.50 8.14 -10.16
CA GLY A 20 1.08 8.48 -8.87
C GLY A 20 1.21 7.26 -7.97
N VAL A 21 1.59 7.52 -6.71
CA VAL A 21 1.69 6.47 -5.70
C VAL A 21 0.31 5.96 -5.28
N LEU A 22 0.25 4.71 -4.89
CA LEU A 22 -0.89 4.10 -4.19
C LEU A 22 -0.68 4.17 -2.68
N ASP A 23 -1.75 3.98 -1.93
CA ASP A 23 -1.66 3.85 -0.46
C ASP A 23 -0.76 2.67 -0.07
N THR A 24 -0.76 1.58 -0.86
CA THR A 24 0.13 0.43 -0.67
C THR A 24 1.60 0.80 -0.75
N ASP A 25 1.98 1.72 -1.65
CA ASP A 25 3.38 2.13 -1.82
C ASP A 25 3.89 2.84 -0.56
N LEU A 26 3.06 3.68 0.05
CA LEU A 26 3.40 4.38 1.29
C LEU A 26 3.45 3.42 2.48
N LEU A 27 2.50 2.48 2.57
CA LEU A 27 2.50 1.44 3.60
C LEU A 27 3.74 0.56 3.50
N GLU A 28 4.16 0.19 2.29
CA GLU A 28 5.39 -0.58 2.07
C GLU A 28 6.65 0.17 2.51
N ILE A 29 6.76 1.47 2.19
CA ILE A 29 7.86 2.32 2.65
C ILE A 29 7.93 2.37 4.18
N VAL A 30 6.77 2.54 4.84
CA VAL A 30 6.72 2.56 6.31
C VAL A 30 7.05 1.19 6.90
N ARG A 31 6.53 0.10 6.30
CA ARG A 31 6.81 -1.28 6.72
C ARG A 31 8.31 -1.58 6.67
N ASP A 32 8.97 -1.26 5.56
CA ASP A 32 10.40 -1.47 5.36
C ASP A 32 11.23 -0.72 6.41
N ARG A 33 10.90 0.57 6.62
CA ARG A 33 11.55 1.40 7.65
C ARG A 33 11.36 0.83 9.06
N LEU A 34 10.16 0.36 9.41
CA LEU A 34 9.90 -0.23 10.72
C LEU A 34 10.63 -1.57 10.89
N LYS A 35 10.70 -2.40 9.84
CA LYS A 35 11.48 -3.65 9.87
C LYS A 35 12.96 -3.36 10.14
N ALA A 36 13.54 -2.35 9.50
CA ALA A 36 14.92 -1.94 9.75
C ALA A 36 15.14 -1.51 11.21
N PHE A 37 14.25 -0.69 11.77
CA PHE A 37 14.35 -0.31 13.19
C PHE A 37 14.18 -1.50 14.13
N ASN A 38 13.27 -2.41 13.81
CA ASN A 38 12.96 -3.55 14.66
C ASN A 38 13.99 -4.70 14.58
N GLN A 39 14.89 -4.65 13.60
CA GLN A 39 16.05 -5.54 13.50
C GLN A 39 17.30 -4.98 14.19
N GLY A 40 17.33 -3.68 14.48
CA GLY A 40 18.46 -2.98 15.07
C GLY A 40 18.30 -2.69 16.57
N GLU A 41 19.11 -1.75 17.06
CA GLU A 41 19.16 -1.34 18.48
C GLU A 41 17.88 -0.67 18.98
N TYR A 42 16.97 -0.31 18.06
CA TYR A 42 15.70 0.36 18.34
C TYR A 42 14.49 -0.60 18.28
N ALA A 43 14.73 -1.90 18.48
CA ALA A 43 13.67 -2.90 18.50
C ALA A 43 12.71 -2.69 19.67
N THR A 44 11.40 -2.73 19.37
CA THR A 44 10.33 -2.55 20.36
C THR A 44 9.15 -3.46 20.04
N ARG A 45 8.35 -3.79 21.06
CA ARG A 45 7.11 -4.56 20.87
C ARG A 45 6.13 -3.79 19.98
N GLU A 46 6.07 -2.48 20.15
CA GLU A 46 5.19 -1.57 19.43
C GLU A 46 5.53 -1.53 17.94
N ASN A 47 6.83 -1.52 17.58
CA ASN A 47 7.26 -1.64 16.19
C ASN A 47 6.82 -2.96 15.57
N ALA A 48 6.97 -4.08 16.29
CA ALA A 48 6.52 -5.39 15.81
C ALA A 48 5.01 -5.42 15.56
N LEU A 49 4.21 -4.87 16.47
CA LEU A 49 2.75 -4.77 16.31
C LEU A 49 2.36 -3.87 15.13
N ALA A 50 3.03 -2.73 14.97
CA ALA A 50 2.80 -1.84 13.84
C ALA A 50 3.11 -2.53 12.49
N ILE A 51 4.21 -3.29 12.41
CA ILE A 51 4.55 -4.10 11.23
C ILE A 51 3.44 -5.10 10.93
N THR A 52 2.95 -5.85 11.92
CA THR A 52 1.85 -6.82 11.74
C THR A 52 0.60 -6.16 11.18
N HIS A 53 0.18 -5.00 11.71
CA HIS A 53 -1.01 -4.32 11.21
C HIS A 53 -0.84 -3.72 9.81
N ILE A 54 0.37 -3.27 9.47
CA ILE A 54 0.65 -2.82 8.09
C ILE A 54 0.61 -4.01 7.13
N GLU A 55 1.16 -5.16 7.51
CA GLU A 55 1.09 -6.39 6.71
C GLU A 55 -0.35 -6.87 6.51
N GLU A 56 -1.17 -6.79 7.55
CA GLU A 56 -2.61 -7.08 7.46
C GLU A 56 -3.34 -6.11 6.53
N ALA A 57 -3.07 -4.80 6.63
CA ALA A 57 -3.65 -3.81 5.73
C ALA A 57 -3.27 -4.08 4.27
N LEU A 58 -2.00 -4.35 3.99
CA LEU A 58 -1.50 -4.71 2.66
C LEU A 58 -2.15 -6.00 2.13
N LEU A 59 -2.34 -7.01 3.00
CA LEU A 59 -3.04 -8.24 2.66
C LEU A 59 -4.48 -7.96 2.21
N TRP A 60 -5.25 -7.16 2.97
CA TRP A 60 -6.63 -6.85 2.61
C TRP A 60 -6.75 -6.02 1.33
N MET A 61 -5.80 -5.11 1.10
CA MET A 61 -5.73 -4.33 -0.14
C MET A 61 -5.45 -5.21 -1.36
N ASN A 62 -4.51 -6.15 -1.25
CA ASN A 62 -4.22 -7.12 -2.32
C ASN A 62 -5.39 -8.08 -2.53
N LYS A 63 -6.01 -8.59 -1.45
CA LYS A 63 -7.18 -9.47 -1.56
C LYS A 63 -8.32 -8.79 -2.33
N ARG A 64 -8.57 -7.50 -2.09
CA ARG A 64 -9.54 -6.72 -2.87
C ARG A 64 -9.17 -6.63 -4.36
N VAL A 65 -7.88 -6.50 -4.70
CA VAL A 65 -7.42 -6.47 -6.10
C VAL A 65 -7.66 -7.82 -6.76
N GLU A 66 -7.29 -8.92 -6.10
CA GLU A 66 -7.51 -10.29 -6.55
C GLU A 66 -9.01 -10.58 -6.76
N ASP A 67 -9.85 -10.28 -5.77
CA ASP A 67 -11.30 -10.49 -5.85
C ASP A 67 -11.94 -9.71 -7.01
N ARG A 68 -11.38 -8.55 -7.37
CA ARG A 68 -11.83 -7.77 -8.53
C ARG A 68 -11.31 -8.35 -9.85
N ALA A 69 -10.10 -8.90 -9.85
CA ALA A 69 -9.53 -9.57 -11.01
C ALA A 69 -10.32 -10.86 -11.33
N GLU A 70 -10.62 -11.68 -10.32
CA GLU A 70 -11.42 -12.91 -10.45
C GLU A 70 -12.82 -12.64 -11.01
N ARG A 71 -13.43 -11.51 -10.63
CA ARG A 71 -14.74 -11.08 -11.14
C ARG A 71 -14.67 -10.38 -12.51
N GLY A 72 -13.48 -10.14 -13.06
CA GLY A 72 -13.30 -9.45 -14.34
C GLY A 72 -13.64 -7.95 -14.31
N VAL A 73 -13.68 -7.33 -13.11
CA VAL A 73 -14.05 -5.90 -12.93
C VAL A 73 -12.88 -5.03 -12.47
N LEU A 74 -11.66 -5.59 -12.43
CA LEU A 74 -10.45 -4.83 -12.09
C LEU A 74 -10.28 -3.62 -13.01
N GLY A 75 -9.96 -2.46 -12.43
CA GLY A 75 -9.81 -1.21 -13.18
C GLY A 75 -11.11 -0.52 -13.60
N THR A 76 -12.28 -1.10 -13.29
CA THR A 76 -13.58 -0.47 -13.58
C THR A 76 -14.24 0.10 -12.32
N THR A 77 -15.34 0.84 -12.46
CA THR A 77 -16.19 1.31 -11.35
C THR A 77 -17.23 0.28 -10.90
N GLN A 78 -17.34 -0.85 -11.60
CA GLN A 78 -18.27 -1.93 -11.25
C GLN A 78 -17.85 -2.56 -9.91
N LYS A 79 -18.83 -2.82 -9.03
CA LYS A 79 -18.58 -3.28 -7.67
C LYS A 79 -18.14 -4.73 -7.61
#